data_AF-A0A9E0ZT01-F1
#
_entry.id   AF-A0A9E0ZT01-F1
#
_cell.length_a   1.000
_cell.length_b   1.000
_cell.length_c   1.000
_cell.angle_alpha   90.00
_cell.angle_beta   90.00
_cell.angle_gamma   90.00
#
_symmetry.space_group_name_H-M   'P 1'
#
loop_
_entity.id
_entity.type
_entity.pdbx_description
1 polymer ?
#
loop_
_entity_poly.entity_id
_entity_poly.type
_entity_poly.pdbx_seq_one_letter_code
_entity_poly.pdbx_strand_id
1 'polypeptide(L)'
;MADEKKKISLKGIDGAAEEKGSFIKTLWQLVKFLVVSGLVTIIQLVLANVLPLIFDSVTATLPAFLQGIFDPNVIFDASTKEGIEQVGKYVIGGSIQDGTVVGGIVTWGYLLPFFLSNLIANIYGFYQNKKTTFKSDAPWYNFAIYIVIMIALILFSTWFQGWLVGVIAKINWAWIQPLARTIAGLAAGFVQMVFLFPMEKFVLLKEKKNDDETPAEEAPVAE
;
A
#
# COMPACT_ATOMS: atom_id res chain seq x y z
N MET A 1 -28.22 27.52 1.76
CA MET A 1 -26.80 27.88 2.02
C MET A 1 -26.13 26.68 2.64
N ALA A 2 -24.88 26.45 2.26
CA ALA A 2 -24.19 25.15 2.21
C ALA A 2 -24.06 24.41 3.55
N ASP A 3 -24.33 23.11 3.48
CA ASP A 3 -23.94 22.08 4.45
C ASP A 3 -22.48 22.22 4.85
N GLU A 4 -22.25 22.42 6.15
CA GLU A 4 -20.97 22.18 6.78
C GLU A 4 -20.58 20.72 6.57
N LYS A 5 -19.76 20.46 5.55
CA LYS A 5 -18.97 19.23 5.46
C LYS A 5 -18.18 19.10 6.77
N LYS A 6 -18.59 18.19 7.64
CA LYS A 6 -17.86 17.74 8.85
C LYS A 6 -16.41 17.41 8.46
N LYS A 7 -15.52 18.39 8.53
CA LYS A 7 -14.08 18.20 8.59
C LYS A 7 -13.82 17.51 9.92
N ILE A 8 -13.38 16.25 9.88
CA ILE A 8 -12.84 15.55 11.05
C ILE A 8 -11.64 16.39 11.54
N SER A 9 -11.87 17.28 12.50
CA SER A 9 -10.85 18.21 12.99
C SER A 9 -10.04 17.53 14.08
N LEU A 10 -8.91 16.93 13.68
CA LEU A 10 -7.95 16.27 14.57
C LEU A 10 -7.08 17.26 15.37
N LYS A 11 -7.27 18.58 15.17
CA LYS A 11 -6.40 19.63 15.73
C LYS A 11 -6.44 19.73 17.26
N GLY A 12 -7.57 19.44 17.89
CA GLY A 12 -7.71 19.52 19.36
C GLY A 12 -7.04 18.35 20.10
N ILE A 13 -6.91 17.20 19.45
CA ILE A 13 -6.29 16.00 20.03
C ILE A 13 -4.75 16.07 19.92
N ASP A 14 -4.24 16.81 18.94
CA ASP A 14 -2.80 17.01 18.73
C ASP A 14 -2.11 17.64 19.94
N GLY A 15 -2.69 18.69 20.53
CA GLY A 15 -2.11 19.37 21.69
C GLY A 15 -2.08 18.49 22.95
N ALA A 16 -3.14 17.69 23.17
CA ALA A 16 -3.23 16.80 24.32
C ALA A 16 -2.27 15.59 24.24
N ALA A 17 -1.84 15.19 23.04
CA ALA A 17 -0.86 14.13 22.84
C ALA A 17 0.59 14.64 22.98
N GLU A 18 0.85 15.90 22.61
CA GLU A 18 2.16 16.54 22.78
C GLU A 18 2.51 16.76 24.26
N GLU A 19 1.54 17.05 25.11
CA GLU A 19 1.73 17.22 26.56
C GLU A 19 2.04 15.91 27.33
N LYS A 20 1.78 14.73 26.75
CA LYS A 20 1.86 13.44 27.48
C LYS A 20 3.04 12.55 27.09
N GLY A 21 4.02 13.08 26.36
CA GLY A 21 5.31 12.44 26.10
C GLY A 21 5.45 11.76 24.71
N SER A 22 6.71 11.58 24.29
CA SER A 22 7.12 11.13 22.94
C SER A 22 6.46 9.83 22.44
N PHE A 23 6.15 8.89 23.36
CA PHE A 23 5.48 7.63 23.03
C PHE A 23 4.00 7.83 22.67
N ILE A 24 3.26 8.66 23.41
CA ILE A 24 1.84 8.93 23.12
C ILE A 24 1.70 9.70 21.80
N LYS A 25 2.62 10.63 21.51
CA LYS A 25 2.71 11.29 20.21
C LYS A 25 2.90 10.27 19.07
N THR A 26 3.75 9.28 19.26
CA THR A 26 4.00 8.21 18.28
C THR A 26 2.77 7.34 18.04
N LEU A 27 2.07 6.94 19.10
CA LEU A 27 0.80 6.20 18.98
C LEU A 27 -0.26 7.01 18.24
N TRP A 28 -0.38 8.30 18.54
CA TRP A 28 -1.34 9.17 17.86
C TRP A 28 -1.01 9.34 16.37
N GLN A 29 0.26 9.49 16.03
CA GLN A 29 0.72 9.51 14.64
C GLN A 29 0.40 8.19 13.92
N LEU A 30 0.53 7.04 14.59
CA LEU A 30 0.12 5.75 14.03
C LEU A 30 -1.39 5.72 13.75
N VAL A 31 -2.22 6.21 14.67
CA VAL A 31 -3.68 6.31 14.47
C VAL A 31 -4.01 7.20 13.27
N LYS A 32 -3.38 8.38 13.17
CA LYS A 32 -3.56 9.27 12.00
C LYS A 32 -3.13 8.61 10.70
N PHE A 33 -1.98 7.94 10.72
CA PHE A 33 -1.47 7.21 9.57
C PHE A 33 -2.45 6.12 9.12
N LEU A 34 -3.05 5.39 10.07
CA LEU A 34 -4.08 4.38 9.77
C LEU A 34 -5.33 5.00 9.15
N VAL A 35 -5.79 6.15 9.67
CA VAL A 35 -6.94 6.87 9.09
C VAL A 35 -6.64 7.33 7.66
N VAL A 36 -5.46 7.89 7.41
CA VAL A 36 -5.02 8.28 6.06
C VAL A 36 -4.89 7.06 5.15
N SER A 37 -4.32 5.97 5.66
CA SER A 37 -4.21 4.69 4.92
C SER A 37 -5.58 4.13 4.56
N GLY A 38 -6.58 4.26 5.43
CA GLY A 38 -7.96 3.90 5.11
C GLY A 38 -8.53 4.70 3.92
N LEU A 39 -8.25 6.01 3.85
CA LEU A 39 -8.61 6.84 2.70
C LEU A 39 -7.87 6.41 1.41
N VAL A 40 -6.58 6.09 1.53
CA VAL A 40 -5.78 5.55 0.44
C VAL A 40 -6.42 4.29 -0.11
N THR A 41 -6.82 3.34 0.75
CA THR A 41 -7.52 2.12 0.33
C THR A 41 -8.80 2.39 -0.44
N ILE A 42 -9.59 3.38 -0.02
CA ILE A 42 -10.82 3.77 -0.73
C ILE A 42 -10.50 4.31 -2.13
N ILE A 43 -9.52 5.21 -2.24
CA ILE A 43 -9.09 5.77 -3.53
C ILE A 43 -8.58 4.66 -4.44
N GLN A 44 -7.75 3.77 -3.89
CA GLN A 44 -7.22 2.62 -4.60
C GLN A 44 -8.34 1.72 -5.12
N LEU A 45 -9.34 1.42 -4.30
CA LEU A 45 -10.48 0.58 -4.70
C LEU A 45 -11.27 1.23 -5.85
N VAL A 46 -11.55 2.54 -5.76
CA VAL A 46 -12.22 3.25 -6.85
C VAL A 46 -11.40 3.19 -8.13
N LEU A 47 -10.10 3.49 -8.06
CA LEU A 47 -9.22 3.45 -9.22
C LEU A 47 -9.07 2.04 -9.80
N ALA A 48 -9.01 1.01 -8.97
CA ALA A 48 -8.92 -0.38 -9.39
C ALA A 48 -10.17 -0.85 -10.16
N ASN A 49 -11.32 -0.18 -9.99
CA ASN A 49 -12.54 -0.47 -10.74
C ASN A 49 -12.73 0.44 -11.96
N VAL A 50 -12.18 1.67 -11.94
CA VAL A 50 -12.31 2.64 -13.04
C VAL A 50 -11.22 2.46 -14.10
N LEU A 51 -9.97 2.24 -13.69
CA LEU A 51 -8.85 2.11 -14.64
C LEU A 51 -9.00 0.93 -15.61
N PRO A 52 -9.52 -0.26 -15.21
CA PRO A 52 -9.74 -1.35 -16.15
C PRO A 52 -10.61 -0.93 -17.35
N LEU A 53 -11.60 -0.06 -17.16
CA LEU A 53 -12.46 0.43 -18.26
C LEU A 53 -11.69 1.06 -19.43
N ILE A 54 -10.47 1.53 -19.19
CA ILE A 54 -9.59 2.14 -20.19
C ILE A 54 -8.54 1.13 -20.68
N PHE A 55 -7.98 0.32 -19.78
CA PHE A 55 -6.82 -0.53 -20.06
C PHE A 55 -7.17 -1.99 -20.40
N ASP A 56 -8.43 -2.41 -20.29
CA ASP A 56 -8.88 -3.78 -20.59
C ASP A 56 -8.58 -4.22 -22.02
N SER A 57 -8.48 -3.26 -22.95
CA SER A 57 -8.13 -3.51 -24.34
C SER A 57 -6.63 -3.83 -24.54
N VAL A 58 -5.79 -3.64 -23.52
CA VAL A 58 -4.35 -3.86 -23.61
C VAL A 58 -4.04 -5.36 -23.41
N THR A 59 -3.78 -6.03 -24.53
CA THR A 59 -3.49 -7.48 -24.57
C THR A 59 -1.99 -7.80 -24.64
N ALA A 60 -1.12 -6.78 -24.61
CA ALA A 60 0.32 -6.99 -24.60
C ALA A 60 0.75 -7.82 -23.38
N THR A 61 1.57 -8.85 -23.60
CA THR A 61 2.01 -9.77 -22.55
C THR A 61 3.14 -9.16 -21.71
N LEU A 62 3.21 -9.58 -20.44
CA LEU A 62 4.27 -9.14 -19.54
C LEU A 62 5.65 -9.70 -19.95
N PRO A 63 6.73 -8.91 -19.78
CA PRO A 63 8.11 -9.39 -19.98
C PRO A 63 8.49 -10.44 -18.93
N ALA A 64 9.43 -11.33 -19.27
CA ALA A 64 9.79 -12.50 -18.46
C ALA A 64 10.09 -12.20 -16.98
N PHE A 65 10.77 -11.08 -16.69
CA PHE A 65 11.13 -10.71 -15.32
C PHE A 65 9.92 -10.39 -14.42
N LEU A 66 8.77 -10.04 -14.99
CA LEU A 66 7.52 -9.81 -14.25
C LEU A 66 6.64 -11.06 -14.15
N GLN A 67 6.82 -12.03 -15.04
CA GLN A 67 5.96 -13.23 -15.07
C GLN A 67 6.09 -14.07 -13.80
N GLY A 68 7.28 -14.13 -13.19
CA GLY A 68 7.48 -14.81 -11.91
C GLY A 68 6.85 -14.11 -10.71
N ILE A 69 6.52 -12.82 -10.82
CA ILE A 69 5.84 -12.04 -9.77
C ILE A 69 4.32 -12.11 -9.99
N PHE A 70 3.88 -12.00 -11.23
CA PHE A 70 2.49 -12.00 -11.64
C PHE A 70 2.10 -13.34 -12.26
N ASP A 71 2.23 -14.41 -11.47
CA ASP A 71 1.81 -15.74 -11.89
C ASP A 71 0.26 -15.83 -11.95
N PRO A 72 -0.34 -16.29 -13.06
CA PRO A 72 -1.80 -16.39 -13.17
C PRO A 72 -2.49 -17.14 -12.04
N ASN A 73 -1.86 -18.18 -11.47
CA ASN A 73 -2.43 -19.00 -10.39
C ASN A 73 -2.37 -18.32 -9.03
N VAL A 74 -1.44 -17.37 -8.88
CA VAL A 74 -1.35 -16.50 -7.71
C VAL A 74 -2.40 -15.39 -7.78
N ILE A 75 -2.49 -14.79 -8.96
CA ILE A 75 -3.28 -13.57 -9.18
C ILE A 75 -4.77 -13.89 -9.31
N PHE A 76 -5.11 -14.97 -10.01
CA PHE A 76 -6.48 -15.35 -10.32
C PHE A 76 -6.87 -16.64 -9.61
N ASP A 77 -8.15 -16.75 -9.26
CA ASP A 77 -8.72 -17.99 -8.73
C ASP A 77 -9.54 -18.71 -9.80
N ALA A 78 -8.86 -19.49 -10.63
CA ALA A 78 -9.49 -20.22 -11.75
C ALA A 78 -10.44 -21.34 -11.28
N SER A 79 -10.59 -21.56 -9.97
CA SER A 79 -11.66 -22.41 -9.41
C SER A 79 -13.01 -21.68 -9.30
N THR A 80 -13.02 -20.35 -9.45
CA THR A 80 -14.21 -19.49 -9.36
C THR A 80 -14.65 -18.99 -10.73
N LYS A 81 -15.94 -18.67 -10.89
CA LYS A 81 -16.46 -18.09 -12.13
C LYS A 81 -15.77 -16.78 -12.50
N GLU A 82 -15.58 -15.92 -11.50
CA GLU A 82 -14.93 -14.61 -11.66
C GLU A 82 -13.46 -14.77 -12.06
N GLY A 83 -12.73 -15.69 -11.45
CA GLY A 83 -11.34 -15.94 -11.82
C GLY A 83 -11.19 -16.56 -13.21
N ILE A 84 -12.11 -17.43 -13.64
CA ILE A 84 -12.13 -17.95 -15.01
C ILE A 84 -12.31 -16.81 -16.02
N GLU A 85 -13.24 -15.89 -15.76
CA GLU A 85 -13.46 -14.72 -16.63
C GLU A 85 -12.22 -13.82 -16.69
N GLN A 86 -11.60 -13.54 -15.53
CA GLN A 86 -10.39 -12.74 -15.45
C GLN A 86 -9.20 -13.41 -16.17
N VAL A 87 -9.06 -14.73 -16.08
CA VAL A 87 -8.04 -15.48 -16.83
C VAL A 87 -8.30 -15.36 -18.33
N GLY A 88 -9.54 -15.56 -18.79
CA GLY A 88 -9.89 -15.41 -20.21
C GLY A 88 -9.63 -14.01 -20.76
N LYS A 89 -9.71 -12.99 -19.90
CA LYS A 89 -9.52 -11.59 -20.27
C LYS A 89 -8.06 -11.13 -20.21
N TYR A 90 -7.32 -11.57 -19.19
CA TYR A 90 -6.00 -11.02 -18.87
C TYR A 90 -4.85 -12.02 -19.02
N VAL A 91 -5.09 -13.25 -19.44
CA VAL A 91 -4.05 -14.26 -19.66
C VAL A 91 -4.07 -14.71 -21.12
N ILE A 92 -2.93 -14.60 -21.79
CA ILE A 92 -2.77 -15.01 -23.20
C ILE A 92 -1.97 -16.31 -23.26
N GLY A 93 -2.47 -17.26 -24.06
CA GLY A 93 -1.78 -18.54 -24.33
C GLY A 93 -1.88 -19.57 -23.21
N GLY A 94 -2.74 -19.34 -22.22
CA GLY A 94 -3.00 -20.28 -21.13
C GLY A 94 -4.27 -21.10 -21.33
N SER A 95 -4.34 -22.22 -20.63
CA SER A 95 -5.54 -23.07 -20.54
C SER A 95 -5.88 -23.33 -19.07
N ILE A 96 -7.16 -23.53 -18.76
CA ILE A 96 -7.57 -23.88 -17.40
C ILE A 96 -7.76 -25.39 -17.33
N GLN A 97 -7.06 -26.05 -16.42
CA GLN A 97 -7.16 -27.48 -16.13
C GLN A 97 -7.33 -27.65 -14.62
N ASP A 98 -8.40 -28.32 -14.20
CA ASP A 98 -8.70 -28.60 -12.79
C ASP A 98 -8.61 -27.37 -11.86
N GLY A 99 -9.12 -26.21 -12.34
CA GLY A 99 -9.11 -24.96 -11.57
C GLY A 99 -7.75 -24.27 -11.49
N THR A 100 -6.78 -24.69 -12.29
CA THR A 100 -5.42 -24.12 -12.38
C THR A 100 -5.15 -23.64 -13.81
N VAL A 101 -4.47 -22.51 -13.96
CA VAL A 101 -4.01 -21.97 -15.23
C VAL A 101 -2.70 -22.68 -15.61
N VAL A 102 -2.76 -23.50 -16.65
CA VAL A 102 -1.65 -24.24 -17.25
C VAL A 102 -1.15 -23.49 -18.47
N GLY A 103 0.08 -22.97 -18.37
CA GLY A 103 0.64 -22.06 -19.36
C GLY A 103 -0.07 -20.71 -19.37
N GLY A 104 0.50 -19.75 -20.09
CA GLY A 104 -0.10 -18.43 -20.27
C GLY A 104 0.56 -17.32 -19.48
N ILE A 105 0.46 -16.12 -20.03
CA ILE A 105 1.16 -14.93 -19.56
C ILE A 105 0.13 -13.85 -19.27
N VAL A 106 0.20 -13.27 -18.06
CA VAL A 106 -0.62 -12.12 -17.69
C VAL A 106 -0.33 -10.93 -18.61
N THR A 107 -1.34 -10.14 -18.92
CA THR A 107 -1.20 -8.96 -19.78
C THR A 107 -0.98 -7.67 -18.99
N TRP A 108 -0.46 -6.66 -19.68
CA TRP A 108 -0.42 -5.29 -19.19
C TRP A 108 -1.82 -4.72 -18.91
N GLY A 109 -2.88 -5.26 -19.50
CA GLY A 109 -4.27 -4.88 -19.21
C GLY A 109 -4.69 -5.14 -17.77
N TYR A 110 -4.15 -6.18 -17.13
CA TYR A 110 -4.32 -6.38 -15.68
C TYR A 110 -3.34 -5.54 -14.87
N LEU A 111 -2.05 -5.60 -15.25
CA LEU A 111 -0.98 -5.00 -14.45
C LEU A 111 -1.11 -3.48 -14.36
N LEU A 112 -1.43 -2.78 -15.45
CA LEU A 112 -1.45 -1.31 -15.46
C LEU A 112 -2.52 -0.75 -14.52
N PRO A 113 -3.82 -1.15 -14.59
CA PRO A 113 -4.82 -0.72 -13.62
C PRO A 113 -4.45 -1.04 -12.19
N PHE A 114 -4.00 -2.27 -11.92
CA PHE A 114 -3.58 -2.69 -10.59
C PHE A 114 -2.43 -1.82 -10.08
N PHE A 115 -1.38 -1.65 -10.87
CA PHE A 115 -0.20 -0.90 -10.48
C PHE A 115 -0.48 0.59 -10.31
N LEU A 116 -1.19 1.21 -11.28
CA LEU A 116 -1.51 2.64 -11.25
C LEU A 116 -2.48 2.98 -10.13
N SER A 117 -3.47 2.14 -9.85
CA SER A 117 -4.38 2.34 -8.71
C SER A 117 -3.62 2.35 -7.38
N ASN A 118 -2.74 1.38 -7.17
CA ASN A 118 -1.86 1.33 -5.99
C ASN A 118 -0.94 2.56 -5.94
N LEU A 119 -0.26 2.90 -7.03
CA LEU A 119 0.70 4.00 -7.06
C LEU A 119 0.03 5.36 -6.80
N ILE A 120 -1.05 5.68 -7.51
CA ILE A 120 -1.76 6.97 -7.37
C ILE A 120 -2.35 7.13 -5.97
N ALA A 121 -2.95 6.07 -5.43
CA ALA A 121 -3.52 6.12 -4.09
C ALA A 121 -2.44 6.36 -3.03
N ASN A 122 -1.30 5.66 -3.11
CA ASN A 122 -0.20 5.84 -2.18
C ASN A 122 0.47 7.22 -2.34
N ILE A 123 0.58 7.76 -3.55
CA ILE A 123 1.03 9.14 -3.78
C ILE A 123 0.13 10.13 -3.03
N TYR A 124 -1.19 9.97 -3.10
CA TYR A 124 -2.11 10.78 -2.31
C TYR A 124 -1.86 10.62 -0.80
N GLY A 125 -1.68 9.37 -0.35
CA GLY A 125 -1.33 9.03 1.03
C GLY A 125 -0.09 9.76 1.53
N PHE A 126 0.98 9.78 0.74
CA PHE A 126 2.23 10.50 1.05
C PHE A 126 1.99 12.00 1.28
N TYR A 127 1.29 12.66 0.35
CA TYR A 127 1.02 14.10 0.49
C TYR A 127 0.09 14.40 1.66
N GLN A 128 -0.88 13.53 1.91
CA GLN A 128 -1.77 13.66 3.04
C GLN A 128 -1.01 13.46 4.36
N ASN A 129 -0.20 12.40 4.49
CA ASN A 129 0.65 12.13 5.65
C ASN A 129 1.67 13.25 5.90
N LYS A 130 2.29 13.79 4.85
CA LYS A 130 3.18 14.96 4.94
C LYS A 130 2.47 16.14 5.60
N LYS A 131 1.21 16.41 5.22
CA LYS A 131 0.42 17.54 5.73
C LYS A 131 -0.22 17.31 7.10
N THR A 132 -0.78 16.13 7.35
CA THR A 132 -1.62 15.88 8.54
C THR A 132 -0.95 15.06 9.62
N THR A 133 -0.19 14.03 9.22
CA THR A 133 0.38 13.03 10.13
C THR A 133 1.71 13.50 10.69
N PHE A 134 2.60 13.98 9.81
CA PHE A 134 3.98 14.33 10.17
C PHE A 134 4.29 15.83 10.08
N LYS A 135 3.38 16.67 9.56
CA LYS A 135 3.57 18.13 9.43
C LYS A 135 4.98 18.50 8.92
N SER A 136 5.47 17.75 7.93
CA SER A 136 6.86 17.79 7.49
C SER A 136 7.06 18.72 6.30
N ASP A 137 8.20 19.41 6.26
CA ASP A 137 8.64 20.24 5.12
C ASP A 137 9.61 19.48 4.20
N ALA A 138 9.48 18.14 4.17
CA ALA A 138 10.37 17.25 3.43
C ALA A 138 10.59 17.71 1.97
N PRO A 139 11.84 17.78 1.50
CA PRO A 139 12.15 18.17 0.13
C PRO A 139 11.57 17.22 -0.92
N TRP A 140 11.54 17.66 -2.18
CA TRP A 140 10.99 16.90 -3.30
C TRP A 140 11.71 15.56 -3.57
N TYR A 141 13.00 15.43 -3.22
CA TYR A 141 13.74 14.18 -3.41
C TYR A 141 13.20 13.03 -2.53
N ASN A 142 12.62 13.33 -1.35
CA ASN A 142 11.98 12.32 -0.52
C ASN A 142 10.74 11.73 -1.20
N PHE A 143 10.05 12.52 -2.02
CA PHE A 143 8.97 12.01 -2.86
C PHE A 143 9.52 11.09 -3.97
N ALA A 144 10.64 11.43 -4.60
CA ALA A 144 11.25 10.55 -5.61
C ALA A 144 11.68 9.20 -5.01
N ILE A 145 12.31 9.23 -3.83
CA ILE A 145 12.68 8.02 -3.07
C ILE A 145 11.43 7.22 -2.70
N TYR A 146 10.36 7.89 -2.26
CA TYR A 146 9.08 7.26 -1.95
C TYR A 146 8.51 6.49 -3.14
N ILE A 147 8.55 7.08 -4.36
CA ILE A 147 8.08 6.40 -5.57
C ILE A 147 8.89 5.12 -5.83
N VAL A 148 10.22 5.18 -5.78
CA VAL A 148 11.07 4.00 -6.01
C VAL A 148 10.73 2.89 -5.01
N ILE A 149 10.55 3.26 -3.75
CA ILE A 149 10.17 2.33 -2.71
C ILE A 149 8.77 1.76 -2.95
N MET A 150 7.81 2.59 -3.36
CA MET A 150 6.45 2.15 -3.63
C MET A 150 6.42 1.10 -4.75
N ILE A 151 7.20 1.31 -5.81
CA ILE A 151 7.34 0.34 -6.89
C ILE A 151 7.92 -0.97 -6.35
N ALA A 152 9.01 -0.89 -5.58
CA ALA A 152 9.62 -2.07 -4.98
C ALA A 152 8.66 -2.81 -4.03
N LEU A 153 7.89 -2.09 -3.22
CA LEU A 153 6.90 -2.63 -2.30
C LEU A 153 5.72 -3.27 -3.02
N ILE A 154 5.19 -2.66 -4.08
CA ILE A 154 4.09 -3.27 -4.85
C ILE A 154 4.56 -4.60 -5.45
N LEU A 155 5.74 -4.62 -6.08
CA LEU A 155 6.32 -5.84 -6.65
C LEU A 155 6.59 -6.90 -5.57
N PHE A 156 7.19 -6.50 -4.45
CA PHE A 156 7.45 -7.39 -3.33
C PHE A 156 6.17 -7.92 -2.71
N SER A 157 5.18 -7.08 -2.45
CA SER A 157 3.89 -7.47 -1.87
C SER A 157 3.18 -8.47 -2.77
N THR A 158 3.10 -8.22 -4.08
CA THR A 158 2.46 -9.18 -5.01
C THR A 158 3.18 -10.52 -5.02
N TRP A 159 4.51 -10.53 -5.09
CA TRP A 159 5.29 -11.75 -5.00
C TRP A 159 5.11 -12.48 -3.66
N PHE A 160 5.15 -11.73 -2.56
CA PHE A 160 5.03 -12.25 -1.20
C PHE A 160 3.65 -12.87 -0.96
N GLN A 161 2.59 -12.24 -1.48
CA GLN A 161 1.24 -12.83 -1.45
C GLN A 161 1.22 -14.19 -2.14
N GLY A 162 1.77 -14.29 -3.35
CA GLY A 162 1.82 -15.56 -4.08
C GLY A 162 2.63 -16.64 -3.41
N TRP A 163 3.81 -16.27 -2.93
CA TRP A 163 4.65 -17.16 -2.13
C TRP A 163 3.90 -17.68 -0.89
N LEU A 164 3.21 -16.80 -0.16
CA LEU A 164 2.49 -17.16 1.06
C LEU A 164 1.27 -18.04 0.78
N VAL A 165 0.52 -17.78 -0.30
CA VAL A 165 -0.55 -18.69 -0.78
C VAL A 165 0.04 -20.07 -1.09
N GLY A 166 1.18 -20.12 -1.79
CA GLY A 166 1.86 -21.39 -2.09
C GLY A 166 2.38 -22.12 -0.85
N VAL A 167 2.78 -21.41 0.20
CA VAL A 167 3.14 -21.99 1.51
C VAL A 167 1.91 -22.57 2.20
N ILE A 168 0.80 -21.81 2.24
CA ILE A 168 -0.45 -22.25 2.84
C ILE A 168 -1.01 -23.48 2.10
N ALA A 169 -0.89 -23.51 0.78
CA ALA A 169 -1.33 -24.63 -0.05
C ALA A 169 -0.68 -25.97 0.34
N LYS A 170 0.55 -25.95 0.88
CA LYS A 170 1.27 -27.16 1.34
C LYS A 170 0.75 -27.68 2.69
N ILE A 171 -0.03 -26.89 3.42
CA ILE A 171 -0.61 -27.27 4.70
C ILE A 171 -1.96 -27.95 4.41
N ASN A 172 -2.10 -29.22 4.75
CA ASN A 172 -3.31 -30.01 4.44
C ASN A 172 -4.50 -29.68 5.37
N TRP A 173 -4.74 -28.40 5.66
CA TRP A 173 -5.85 -27.93 6.48
C TRP A 173 -6.96 -27.42 5.58
N ALA A 174 -7.96 -28.27 5.36
CA ALA A 174 -9.07 -28.01 4.44
C ALA A 174 -9.81 -26.68 4.67
N TRP A 175 -9.84 -26.18 5.91
CA TRP A 175 -10.51 -24.92 6.25
C TRP A 175 -9.68 -23.66 5.98
N ILE A 176 -8.34 -23.77 5.88
CA ILE A 176 -7.47 -22.62 5.60
C ILE A 176 -7.35 -22.38 4.09
N GLN A 177 -7.42 -23.44 3.28
CA GLN A 177 -7.23 -23.35 1.82
C GLN A 177 -8.10 -22.27 1.15
N PRO A 178 -9.42 -22.15 1.44
CA PRO A 178 -10.24 -21.09 0.87
C PRO A 178 -9.87 -19.67 1.34
N LEU A 179 -9.23 -19.57 2.51
CA LEU A 179 -8.82 -18.31 3.12
C LEU A 179 -7.38 -17.91 2.75
N ALA A 180 -6.64 -18.75 2.04
CA ALA A 180 -5.23 -18.56 1.76
C ALA A 180 -4.93 -17.19 1.11
N ARG A 181 -5.70 -16.81 0.09
CA ARG A 181 -5.54 -15.51 -0.60
C ARG A 181 -5.84 -14.32 0.31
N THR A 182 -6.88 -14.43 1.14
CA THR A 182 -7.23 -13.38 2.11
C THR A 182 -6.15 -13.24 3.18
N ILE A 183 -5.67 -14.34 3.76
CA ILE A 183 -4.59 -14.34 4.74
C ILE A 183 -3.32 -13.74 4.14
N ALA A 184 -2.99 -14.14 2.91
CA ALA A 184 -1.82 -13.60 2.21
C ALA A 184 -1.95 -12.10 1.93
N GLY A 185 -3.12 -11.63 1.50
CA GLY A 185 -3.39 -10.21 1.31
C GLY A 185 -3.31 -9.39 2.59
N LEU A 186 -3.85 -9.91 3.69
CA LEU A 186 -3.73 -9.27 5.00
C LEU A 186 -2.27 -9.23 5.49
N ALA A 187 -1.53 -10.32 5.33
CA ALA A 187 -0.12 -10.38 5.71
C ALA A 187 0.73 -9.40 4.90
N ALA A 188 0.52 -9.33 3.58
CA ALA A 188 1.22 -8.37 2.72
C ALA A 188 0.88 -6.92 3.08
N GLY A 189 -0.41 -6.62 3.31
CA GLY A 189 -0.84 -5.31 3.77
C GLY A 189 -0.23 -4.93 5.13
N PHE A 190 -0.11 -5.89 6.04
CA PHE A 190 0.55 -5.68 7.34
C PHE A 190 2.05 -5.41 7.18
N VAL A 191 2.76 -6.20 6.37
CA VAL A 191 4.18 -5.97 6.07
C VAL A 191 4.38 -4.58 5.45
N GLN A 192 3.51 -4.20 4.52
CA GLN A 192 3.52 -2.87 3.91
C GLN A 192 3.31 -1.77 4.96
N MET A 193 2.39 -1.94 5.90
CA MET A 193 2.16 -0.98 6.99
C MET A 193 3.38 -0.86 7.92
N VAL A 194 3.94 -2.00 8.37
CA VAL A 194 5.11 -2.05 9.27
C VAL A 194 6.34 -1.44 8.61
N PHE A 195 6.41 -1.45 7.29
CA PHE A 195 7.53 -0.86 6.55
C PHE A 195 7.30 0.61 6.20
N LEU A 196 6.12 0.97 5.66
CA LEU A 196 5.81 2.34 5.25
C LEU A 196 5.73 3.30 6.43
N PHE A 197 5.14 2.90 7.56
CA PHE A 197 4.98 3.83 8.68
C PHE A 197 6.32 4.31 9.25
N PRO A 198 7.28 3.43 9.64
CA PRO A 198 8.58 3.87 10.12
C PRO A 198 9.36 4.63 9.04
N MET A 199 9.28 4.21 7.79
CA MET A 199 9.96 4.90 6.71
C MET A 199 9.45 6.32 6.49
N GLU A 200 8.14 6.49 6.37
CA GLU A 200 7.54 7.81 6.23
C GLU A 200 7.86 8.66 7.45
N LYS A 201 7.74 8.13 8.66
CA LYS A 201 8.03 8.87 9.88
C LYS A 201 9.50 9.29 10.03
N PHE A 202 10.42 8.34 9.91
CA PHE A 202 11.81 8.51 10.33
C PHE A 202 12.75 8.87 9.17
N VAL A 203 12.41 8.50 7.95
CA VAL A 203 13.27 8.71 6.78
C VAL A 203 12.73 9.84 5.91
N LEU A 204 11.48 9.74 5.46
CA LEU A 204 10.97 10.58 4.37
C LEU A 204 10.27 11.86 4.83
N LEU A 205 9.56 11.83 5.95
CA LEU A 205 8.73 12.92 6.45
C LEU A 205 9.12 13.28 7.88
N LYS A 206 10.44 13.47 8.10
CA LYS A 206 10.94 13.95 9.40
C LYS A 206 10.19 15.22 9.80
N GLU A 207 9.68 15.24 11.03
CA GLU A 207 9.01 16.42 11.58
C GLU A 207 9.94 17.63 11.49
N LYS A 208 9.37 18.79 11.15
CA LYS A 208 10.11 20.05 11.23
C LYS A 208 10.49 20.24 12.70
N LYS A 209 11.78 20.36 13.01
CA LYS A 209 12.19 20.88 14.31
C LYS A 209 11.64 22.30 14.39
N ASN A 210 10.91 22.63 15.45
CA ASN A 210 10.68 24.03 15.74
C ASN A 210 12.05 24.61 16.12
N ASP A 211 12.51 25.61 15.37
CA ASP A 211 13.78 26.30 15.65
C ASP A 211 13.75 27.07 16.99
N ASP A 212 12.64 27.03 17.73
CA ASP A 212 12.48 27.63 19.06
C ASP A 212 13.06 26.76 20.21
N GLU A 213 13.46 25.52 19.96
CA GLU A 213 14.34 24.80 20.90
C GLU A 213 15.80 25.25 20.66
N THR A 214 16.08 26.51 20.97
CA THR A 214 17.45 26.93 21.25
C THR A 214 17.95 26.03 22.38
N PRO A 215 19.05 25.27 22.23
CA PRO A 215 19.63 24.59 23.36
C PRO A 215 19.93 25.67 24.39
N ALA A 216 19.37 25.56 25.60
CA ALA A 216 19.74 26.44 26.69
C ALA A 216 21.27 26.44 26.76
N GLU A 217 21.87 27.57 26.34
CA GLU A 217 23.27 27.88 26.54
C GLU A 217 23.54 27.59 28.02
N GLU A 218 24.44 26.63 28.28
CA GLU A 218 24.97 26.42 29.62
C GLU A 218 25.53 27.75 30.07
N ALA A 219 24.79 28.45 30.94
CA ALA A 219 25.24 29.67 31.55
C ALA A 219 26.55 29.36 32.29
N PRO A 220 27.59 30.19 32.14
CA PRO A 220 28.87 29.94 32.78
C PRO A 220 28.64 29.94 34.29
N VAL A 221 29.02 28.85 34.95
CA VAL A 221 29.07 28.79 36.42
C VAL A 221 30.13 29.79 36.85
N ALA A 222 29.68 30.93 37.37
CA ALA A 222 30.52 31.92 38.01
C ALA A 222 30.56 31.66 39.52
N GLU A 223 31.80 31.65 40.01
CA GLU A 223 32.32 31.61 41.40
C GLU A 223 32.26 30.28 42.18
#